data_AF-A0AA95G6E6-F1
#
_entry.id   AF-A0AA95G6E6-F1
#
_cell.length_a   1.000
_cell.length_b   1.000
_cell.length_c   1.000
_cell.angle_alpha   90.00
_cell.angle_beta   90.00
_cell.angle_gamma   90.00
#
_symmetry.space_group_name_H-M   'P 1'
#
loop_
_entity.id
_entity.type
_entity.pdbx_description
1 polymer ?
#
loop_
_entity_poly.entity_id
_entity_poly.type
_entity_poly.pdbx_seq_one_letter_code
_entity_poly.pdbx_strand_id
1 'polypeptide(L)'
;MKYLCVFFVFFITSCIHFQTIKVIGFDKEKNTVTFMGEEWDTKEEYQKEADIYCKKKASLIKMIRVAEGTKTTVESDKNNNSTSAKTVPIIRYQYTFKCE
;
A
#
# COMPACT_ATOMS: atom_id res chain seq x y z
N MET A 1 -12.83 47.35 -11.10
CA MET A 1 -12.24 46.28 -11.92
C MET A 1 -11.26 45.50 -11.06
N LYS A 2 -11.56 44.19 -10.95
CA LYS A 2 -10.75 43.03 -10.51
C LYS A 2 -9.39 43.31 -9.83
N TYR A 3 -9.35 43.19 -8.51
CA TYR A 3 -8.13 42.78 -7.81
C TYR A 3 -8.10 41.25 -7.78
N LEU A 4 -7.08 40.72 -8.44
CA LEU A 4 -6.81 39.30 -8.65
C LEU A 4 -6.64 38.61 -7.28
N CYS A 5 -7.48 37.61 -7.00
CA CYS A 5 -7.25 36.63 -5.94
C CYS A 5 -5.98 35.84 -6.26
N VAL A 6 -4.92 36.07 -5.50
CA VAL A 6 -3.72 35.22 -5.52
C VAL A 6 -3.92 34.12 -4.47
N PHE A 7 -4.64 33.08 -4.84
CA PHE A 7 -4.56 31.78 -4.17
C PHE A 7 -3.23 31.14 -4.57
N PHE A 8 -2.16 31.42 -3.83
CA PHE A 8 -0.99 30.54 -3.86
C PHE A 8 -1.27 29.38 -2.91
N VAL A 9 -1.85 28.32 -3.48
CA VAL A 9 -1.97 27.01 -2.86
C VAL A 9 -0.56 26.56 -2.50
N PHE A 10 -0.25 26.59 -1.21
CA PHE A 10 0.93 25.93 -0.65
C PHE A 10 0.79 24.44 -0.98
N PHE A 11 1.50 24.00 -2.02
CA PHE A 11 1.86 22.60 -2.24
C PHE A 11 2.78 22.20 -1.09
N ILE A 12 2.19 21.86 0.05
CA ILE A 12 2.89 21.10 1.08
C ILE A 12 3.13 19.74 0.45
N THR A 13 4.40 19.52 0.13
CA THR A 13 5.02 18.28 -0.30
C THR A 13 4.53 17.13 0.56
N SER A 14 3.44 16.49 0.14
CA SER A 14 3.14 15.15 0.59
C SER A 14 4.38 14.33 0.27
N CYS A 15 5.10 13.85 1.28
CA CYS A 15 5.85 12.61 1.12
C CYS A 15 4.79 11.57 0.73
N ILE A 16 4.50 11.46 -0.56
CA ILE A 16 3.74 10.36 -1.13
C ILE A 16 4.69 9.19 -0.94
N HIS A 17 4.64 8.59 0.24
CA HIS A 17 5.18 7.28 0.49
C HIS A 17 4.45 6.43 -0.54
N PHE A 18 5.09 6.16 -1.68
CA PHE A 18 4.54 5.30 -2.71
C PHE A 18 4.35 3.94 -2.03
N GLN A 19 3.14 3.70 -1.53
CA GLN A 19 2.71 2.42 -1.02
C GLN A 19 2.87 1.48 -2.22
N THR A 20 3.91 0.65 -2.15
CA THR A 20 4.37 -0.06 -3.33
C THR A 20 3.72 -1.42 -3.32
N ILE A 21 2.60 -1.56 -4.03
CA ILE A 21 2.10 -2.87 -4.43
C ILE A 21 3.18 -3.50 -5.32
N LYS A 22 3.64 -4.71 -4.97
CA LYS A 22 4.70 -5.43 -5.68
C LYS A 22 4.21 -6.79 -6.12
N VAL A 23 4.60 -7.21 -7.32
CA VAL A 23 4.41 -8.60 -7.76
C VAL A 23 5.34 -9.48 -6.92
N ILE A 24 4.78 -10.48 -6.24
CA ILE A 24 5.54 -11.45 -5.43
C ILE A 24 5.47 -12.87 -5.97
N GLY A 25 4.61 -13.14 -6.95
CA GLY A 25 4.53 -14.45 -7.59
C GLY A 25 3.78 -14.44 -8.90
N PHE A 26 4.21 -15.31 -9.82
CA PHE A 26 3.50 -15.62 -11.06
C PHE A 26 3.51 -17.14 -11.25
N ASP A 27 2.33 -17.74 -11.34
CA ASP A 27 2.13 -19.14 -11.66
C ASP A 27 1.68 -19.24 -13.11
N LYS A 28 2.58 -19.71 -13.98
CA LYS A 28 2.34 -19.84 -15.41
C LYS A 28 1.32 -20.92 -15.74
N GLU A 29 1.30 -22.03 -14.99
CA GLU A 29 0.39 -23.16 -15.26
C GLU A 29 -1.05 -22.78 -14.96
N LYS A 30 -1.27 -22.03 -13.87
CA LYS A 30 -2.60 -21.53 -13.49
C LYS A 30 -2.95 -20.19 -14.12
N ASN A 31 -1.99 -19.55 -14.78
CA ASN A 31 -2.05 -18.18 -15.30
C ASN A 31 -2.48 -17.17 -14.23
N THR A 32 -1.83 -17.21 -13.06
CA THR A 32 -2.17 -16.34 -11.93
C THR A 32 -0.99 -15.48 -11.52
N VAL A 33 -1.26 -14.25 -11.09
CA VAL A 33 -0.29 -13.31 -10.54
C VAL A 33 -0.67 -12.97 -9.11
N THR A 34 0.32 -12.90 -8.21
CA THR A 34 0.12 -12.51 -6.82
C THR A 34 0.86 -11.22 -6.53
N PHE A 35 0.12 -10.25 -6.02
CA PHE A 35 0.62 -8.97 -5.57
C PHE A 35 0.64 -8.91 -4.05
N MET A 36 1.54 -8.11 -3.50
CA MET A 36 1.65 -7.83 -2.08
C MET A 36 1.82 -6.34 -1.83
N GLY A 37 1.11 -5.82 -0.85
CA GLY A 37 1.22 -4.43 -0.40
C GLY A 37 0.83 -4.27 1.06
N GLU A 38 0.67 -3.03 1.50
CA GLU A 38 0.38 -2.61 2.85
C GLU A 38 -1.11 -2.66 3.17
N GLU A 39 -1.44 -2.49 4.45
CA GLU A 39 -2.83 -2.51 4.94
C GLU A 39 -3.70 -1.36 4.41
N TRP A 40 -3.06 -0.25 4.05
CA TRP A 40 -3.72 0.94 3.51
C TRP A 40 -3.89 0.91 1.99
N ASP A 41 -3.29 -0.07 1.29
CA ASP A 41 -3.54 -0.28 -0.13
C ASP A 41 -4.95 -0.83 -0.35
N THR A 42 -5.71 -0.22 -1.24
CA THR A 42 -7.11 -0.58 -1.51
C THR A 42 -7.20 -1.76 -2.48
N LYS A 43 -8.26 -2.57 -2.37
CA LYS A 43 -8.51 -3.68 -3.30
C LYS A 43 -8.53 -3.21 -4.76
N GLU A 44 -9.04 -2.00 -4.99
CA GLU A 44 -9.12 -1.36 -6.31
C GLU A 44 -7.73 -1.11 -6.92
N GLU A 45 -6.74 -0.74 -6.11
CA GLU A 45 -5.36 -0.57 -6.56
C GLU A 45 -4.72 -1.90 -6.96
N TYR A 46 -4.91 -2.96 -6.15
CA TYR A 46 -4.45 -4.31 -6.53
C TYR A 46 -5.10 -4.81 -7.82
N GLN A 47 -6.40 -4.56 -8.00
CA GLN A 47 -7.12 -4.91 -9.22
C GLN A 47 -6.55 -4.16 -10.43
N LYS A 48 -6.26 -2.87 -10.30
CA LYS A 48 -5.66 -2.06 -11.37
C LYS A 48 -4.29 -2.58 -11.78
N GLU A 49 -3.43 -2.89 -10.81
CA GLU A 49 -2.11 -3.48 -11.08
C GLU A 49 -2.22 -4.85 -11.75
N ALA A 50 -3.17 -5.68 -11.31
CA ALA A 50 -3.44 -6.97 -11.95
C ALA A 50 -3.95 -6.85 -13.38
N ASP A 51 -4.86 -5.91 -13.65
CA ASP A 51 -5.40 -5.66 -14.99
C ASP A 51 -4.31 -5.18 -15.95
N ILE A 52 -3.42 -4.29 -15.48
CA ILE A 52 -2.25 -3.82 -16.23
C ILE A 52 -1.30 -4.98 -16.53
N TYR A 53 -0.98 -5.80 -15.52
CA TYR A 53 -0.08 -6.93 -15.68
C TYR A 53 -0.62 -7.98 -16.66
N CYS A 54 -1.90 -8.33 -16.52
CA CYS A 54 -2.58 -9.30 -17.38
C CYS A 54 -2.93 -8.74 -18.77
N LYS A 55 -2.81 -7.41 -18.99
CA LYS A 55 -3.26 -6.66 -20.18
C LYS A 55 -4.76 -6.77 -20.49
N LYS A 56 -5.54 -7.17 -19.50
CA LYS A 56 -7.00 -7.40 -19.54
C LYS A 56 -7.53 -7.52 -18.13
N LYS A 57 -8.84 -7.49 -17.97
CA LYS A 57 -9.49 -7.62 -16.67
C LYS A 57 -9.12 -8.97 -16.03
N ALA A 58 -8.49 -8.91 -14.87
CA ALA A 58 -8.10 -10.08 -14.09
C ALA A 58 -9.16 -10.42 -13.04
N SER A 59 -9.30 -11.70 -12.72
CA SER A 59 -10.28 -12.15 -11.72
C SER A 59 -9.59 -12.42 -10.38
N LEU A 60 -10.01 -11.75 -9.31
CA LEU A 60 -9.48 -12.02 -7.97
C LEU A 60 -9.87 -13.43 -7.52
N ILE A 61 -8.89 -14.27 -7.19
CA ILE A 61 -9.12 -15.66 -6.77
C ILE A 61 -8.75 -15.92 -5.31
N LYS A 62 -7.85 -15.13 -4.73
CA LYS A 62 -7.40 -15.32 -3.35
C LYS A 62 -6.94 -14.00 -2.73
N MET A 63 -7.28 -13.81 -1.46
CA MET A 63 -6.74 -12.75 -0.61
C MET A 63 -6.21 -13.38 0.68
N ILE A 64 -4.99 -13.02 1.10
CA ILE A 64 -4.36 -13.51 2.32
C ILE A 64 -3.80 -12.31 3.08
N ARG A 65 -4.02 -12.27 4.40
CA ARG A 65 -3.36 -11.35 5.32
C ARG A 65 -2.13 -12.05 5.91
N VAL A 66 -0.96 -11.45 5.77
CA VAL A 66 0.32 -12.00 6.22
C VAL A 66 0.98 -11.01 7.18
N ALA A 67 1.55 -11.51 8.28
CA ALA A 67 2.39 -10.72 9.17
C ALA A 67 3.87 -10.91 8.77
N GLU A 68 4.49 -9.88 8.24
CA GLU A 68 5.91 -9.87 7.86
C GLU A 68 6.76 -9.23 8.95
N GLY A 69 6.96 -9.96 10.06
CA GLY A 69 7.74 -9.49 11.19
C GLY A 69 7.06 -8.36 11.97
N THR A 70 7.87 -7.52 12.60
CA THR A 70 7.39 -6.49 13.54
C THR A 70 8.13 -5.18 13.38
N LYS A 71 7.41 -4.06 13.47
CA LYS A 71 7.96 -2.71 13.54
C LYS A 71 7.88 -2.22 14.98
N THR A 72 8.99 -1.69 15.49
CA THR A 72 9.01 -1.03 16.80
C THR A 72 9.05 0.47 16.59
N THR A 73 8.07 1.18 17.15
CA THR A 73 8.05 2.63 17.22
C THR A 73 8.45 3.07 18.61
N VAL A 74 9.39 4.01 18.71
CA VAL A 74 9.81 4.60 19.98
C VAL A 74 9.23 6.01 20.04
N GLU A 75 8.41 6.26 21.04
CA GLU A 75 7.84 7.58 21.31
C GLU A 75 8.48 8.12 22.59
N SER A 76 9.23 9.21 22.45
CA SER A 76 9.75 9.96 23.59
C SER A 76 8.81 11.12 23.90
N ASP A 77 8.19 11.10 25.07
CA ASP A 77 7.43 12.24 25.56
C ASP A 77 8.39 13.21 26.25
N LYS A 78 8.74 14.28 25.54
CA LYS A 78 9.69 15.31 26.01
C LYS A 78 9.18 16.04 27.26
N ASN A 79 7.86 16.07 27.48
CA ASN A 79 7.25 16.78 28.61
C ASN A 79 7.25 15.94 29.90
N ASN A 80 7.25 14.61 29.79
CA ASN A 80 7.17 13.69 30.93
C ASN A 80 8.46 12.90 31.19
N ASN A 81 9.55 13.24 30.47
CA ASN A 81 10.85 12.57 30.53
C ASN A 81 10.73 11.03 30.45
N SER A 82 9.78 10.56 29.65
CA SER A 82 9.41 9.16 29.52
C SER A 82 9.63 8.70 28.08
N THR A 83 10.17 7.50 27.92
CA THR A 83 10.32 6.85 26.61
C THR A 83 9.52 5.57 26.62
N SER A 84 8.60 5.44 25.67
CA SER A 84 7.85 4.21 25.46
C SER A 84 8.20 3.59 24.11
N ALA A 85 8.20 2.27 24.04
CA ALA A 85 8.39 1.52 22.81
C ALA A 85 7.17 0.65 22.57
N LYS A 86 6.62 0.72 21.37
CA LYS A 86 5.50 -0.12 20.94
C LYS A 86 5.92 -0.96 19.76
N THR A 87 5.86 -2.28 19.92
CA THR A 87 6.08 -3.23 18.84
C THR A 87 4.74 -3.62 18.24
N VAL A 88 4.57 -3.42 16.94
CA VAL A 88 3.38 -3.80 16.18
C VAL A 88 3.77 -4.71 15.02
N PRO A 89 2.97 -5.75 14.71
CA PRO A 89 3.24 -6.59 13.54
C PRO A 89 3.11 -5.77 12.25
N ILE A 90 3.95 -6.05 11.26
CA ILE A 90 3.83 -5.45 9.93
C ILE A 90 2.85 -6.30 9.15
N ILE A 91 1.66 -5.75 8.91
CA ILE A 91 0.60 -6.45 8.18
C ILE A 91 0.72 -6.14 6.70
N ARG A 92 0.76 -7.19 5.89
CA ARG A 92 0.75 -7.14 4.43
C ARG A 92 -0.44 -7.92 3.90
N TYR A 93 -0.98 -7.50 2.77
CA TYR A 93 -2.05 -8.21 2.08
C TYR A 93 -1.51 -8.76 0.77
N GLN A 94 -1.75 -10.05 0.54
CA GLN A 94 -1.42 -10.73 -0.70
C GLN A 94 -2.71 -11.00 -1.48
N TYR A 95 -2.77 -10.50 -2.71
CA TYR A 95 -3.89 -10.69 -3.61
C TYR A 95 -3.44 -11.49 -4.83
N THR A 96 -4.03 -12.65 -5.04
CA THR A 96 -3.80 -13.47 -6.22
C THR A 96 -4.94 -13.30 -7.21
N PHE A 97 -4.60 -12.93 -8.44
CA PHE A 97 -5.52 -12.77 -9.55
C PHE A 97 -5.23 -13.81 -10.63
N LYS A 98 -6.28 -14.25 -11.33
CA LYS A 98 -6.17 -15.05 -12.55
C LYS A 98 -6.24 -14.12 -13.76
N CYS A 99 -5.23 -14.20 -14.62
CA CYS A 99 -5.28 -13.58 -15.93
C CYS A 99 -6.14 -14.46 -16.84
N GLU A 100 -7.33 -14.00 -17.26
CA GLU A 100 -8.25 -14.79 -18.10
C GLU A 100 -7.99 -14.59 -19.58
#